data_AF-A0A850MMJ4-F1
#
_entry.id   AF-A0A850MMJ4-F1
#
_cell.length_a   1.000
_cell.length_b   1.000
_cell.length_c   1.000
_cell.angle_alpha   90.00
_cell.angle_beta   90.00
_cell.angle_gamma   90.00
#
_symmetry.space_group_name_H-M   'P 1'
#
loop_
_entity.id
_entity.type
_entity.pdbx_description
1 polymer ?
#
loop_
_entity_poly.entity_id
_entity_poly.type
_entity_poly.pdbx_seq_one_letter_code
_entity_poly.pdbx_strand_id
1 'polypeptide(L)'
;MGIKKFEKWDIWADYPANPVIKSGPPEWVIADPTFIPPSESPDGRWHLFAHVMLFGINHYISRDGLKWISTKQRIESGLRPFIYKEEDEY
;
A
#
# COMPACT_ATOMS: atom_id res chain seq x y z
N MET A 1 -26.42 -34.32 19.40
CA MET A 1 -25.79 -32.99 19.35
C MET A 1 -24.60 -33.09 18.39
N GLY A 2 -24.77 -32.69 17.12
CA GLY A 2 -23.74 -32.85 16.09
C GLY A 2 -22.70 -31.73 16.19
N ILE A 3 -21.42 -32.10 16.16
CA ILE A 3 -20.30 -31.15 16.12
C ILE A 3 -20.40 -30.39 14.79
N LYS A 4 -20.59 -29.07 14.83
CA LYS A 4 -20.44 -28.23 13.63
C LYS A 4 -18.98 -28.30 13.20
N LYS A 5 -18.74 -28.83 12.00
CA LYS A 5 -17.43 -28.80 11.35
C LYS A 5 -17.21 -27.38 10.83
N PHE A 6 -16.32 -26.63 11.48
CA PHE A 6 -15.90 -25.33 10.98
C PHE A 6 -15.00 -25.56 9.76
N GLU A 7 -15.36 -24.98 8.62
CA GLU A 7 -14.45 -24.91 7.48
C GLU A 7 -13.29 -23.99 7.84
N LYS A 8 -12.06 -24.44 7.56
CA LYS A 8 -10.85 -23.63 7.78
C LYS A 8 -10.74 -22.64 6.61
N TRP A 9 -11.24 -21.43 6.83
CA TRP A 9 -11.09 -20.30 5.89
C TRP A 9 -9.66 -19.72 5.89
N ASP A 10 -8.77 -20.25 6.74
CA ASP A 10 -7.51 -19.61 7.13
C ASP A 10 -6.27 -20.15 6.41
N ILE A 11 -6.32 -20.33 5.08
CA ILE A 11 -5.10 -20.57 4.30
C ILE A 11 -4.82 -19.32 3.48
N TRP A 12 -4.20 -18.33 4.14
CA TRP A 12 -3.58 -17.21 3.45
C TRP A 12 -2.32 -17.70 2.74
N ALA A 13 -2.20 -17.39 1.46
CA ALA A 13 -1.01 -17.63 0.67
C ALA A 13 -0.52 -16.29 0.13
N ASP A 14 0.79 -16.08 0.18
CA ASP A 14 1.41 -14.87 -0.36
C ASP A 14 1.19 -14.78 -1.87
N TYR A 15 1.12 -13.55 -2.37
CA TYR A 15 1.09 -13.32 -3.80
C TYR A 15 2.38 -13.85 -4.44
N PRO A 16 2.33 -14.76 -5.43
CA PRO A 16 3.51 -15.46 -5.93
C PRO A 16 4.60 -14.55 -6.53
N ALA A 17 4.23 -13.34 -6.97
CA ALA A 17 5.14 -12.36 -7.53
C ALA A 17 5.52 -11.24 -6.54
N ASN A 18 5.42 -11.50 -5.24
CA ASN A 18 5.98 -10.61 -4.22
C ASN A 18 7.51 -10.44 -4.38
N PRO A 19 8.08 -9.26 -4.03
CA PRO A 19 7.37 -8.06 -3.61
C PRO A 19 6.78 -7.29 -4.82
N VAL A 20 5.60 -6.70 -4.65
CA VAL A 20 4.97 -5.83 -5.67
C VAL A 20 5.69 -4.49 -5.84
N ILE A 21 6.44 -4.05 -4.82
CA ILE A 21 7.36 -2.91 -4.90
C ILE A 21 8.72 -3.38 -4.40
N LYS A 22 9.72 -3.40 -5.27
CA LYS A 22 11.07 -3.80 -4.93
C LYS A 22 11.81 -2.62 -4.29
N SER A 23 12.44 -2.82 -3.13
CA SER A 23 13.36 -1.84 -2.55
C SER A 23 14.71 -1.86 -3.28
N GLY A 24 15.48 -0.78 -3.15
CA GLY A 24 16.80 -0.67 -3.79
C GLY A 24 17.53 0.60 -3.36
N PRO A 25 18.88 0.63 -3.45
CA PRO A 25 19.65 1.78 -3.00
C PRO A 25 19.15 3.09 -3.65
N PRO A 26 19.02 4.20 -2.88
CA PRO A 26 19.43 4.35 -1.49
C PRO A 26 18.38 3.84 -0.46
N GLU A 27 17.17 3.51 -0.90
CA GLU A 27 16.05 3.08 -0.05
C GLU A 27 15.98 1.56 0.09
N TRP A 28 16.65 1.01 1.10
CA TRP A 28 16.72 -0.45 1.29
C TRP A 28 15.45 -1.08 1.89
N VAL A 29 14.52 -0.26 2.43
CA VAL A 29 13.27 -0.70 3.05
C VAL A 29 12.12 0.15 2.53
N ILE A 30 11.03 -0.52 2.18
CA ILE A 30 9.72 0.07 1.90
C ILE A 30 8.75 -0.65 2.83
N ALA A 31 8.08 0.10 3.71
CA ALA A 31 7.26 -0.46 4.78
C ALA A 31 5.96 0.33 4.98
N ASP A 32 5.04 -0.28 5.73
CA ASP A 32 3.80 0.35 6.19
C ASP A 32 2.98 1.01 5.06
N PRO A 33 2.58 0.26 4.01
CA PRO A 33 1.81 0.82 2.92
C PRO A 33 0.37 1.14 3.36
N THR A 34 -0.11 2.32 2.97
CA THR A 34 -1.52 2.69 2.99
C THR A 34 -1.93 3.13 1.59
N PHE A 35 -3.18 2.93 1.19
CA PHE A 35 -3.60 3.17 -0.18
C PHE A 35 -5.02 3.74 -0.32
N ILE A 36 -5.25 4.44 -1.43
CA ILE A 36 -6.56 4.87 -1.93
C ILE A 36 -6.88 4.04 -3.17
N PRO A 37 -8.04 3.35 -3.22
CA PRO A 37 -8.44 2.58 -4.39
C PRO A 37 -8.89 3.51 -5.55
N PRO A 38 -8.88 3.02 -6.80
CA PRO A 38 -9.29 3.79 -7.97
C PRO A 38 -10.70 4.39 -7.87
N SER A 39 -11.63 3.68 -7.21
CA SER A 39 -13.00 4.13 -7.00
C SER A 39 -13.12 5.37 -6.11
N GLU A 40 -12.07 5.68 -5.35
CA GLU A 40 -12.03 6.74 -4.35
C GLU A 40 -11.06 7.87 -4.74
N SER A 41 -10.11 7.59 -5.63
CA SER A 41 -9.19 8.59 -6.19
C SER A 41 -9.87 9.50 -7.25
N PRO A 42 -9.54 10.80 -7.32
CA PRO A 42 -10.08 11.69 -8.36
C PRO A 42 -9.66 11.34 -9.80
N ASP A 43 -8.52 10.66 -9.98
CA ASP A 43 -7.96 10.33 -11.29
C ASP A 43 -8.18 8.86 -11.72
N GLY A 44 -8.91 8.09 -10.91
CA GLY A 44 -9.21 6.69 -11.17
C GLY A 44 -8.00 5.75 -11.05
N ARG A 45 -6.99 6.08 -10.24
CA ARG A 45 -5.79 5.27 -10.04
C ARG A 45 -5.65 4.81 -8.59
N TRP A 46 -4.82 3.80 -8.40
CA TRP A 46 -4.35 3.47 -7.06
C TRP A 46 -3.33 4.52 -6.63
N HIS A 47 -3.48 5.06 -5.43
CA HIS A 47 -2.47 5.87 -4.75
C HIS A 47 -1.99 5.10 -3.53
N LEU A 48 -0.68 4.92 -3.37
CA LEU A 48 -0.08 4.25 -2.22
C LEU A 48 0.96 5.15 -1.59
N PHE A 49 0.91 5.25 -0.27
CA PHE A 49 1.88 5.97 0.53
C PHE A 49 2.58 4.95 1.42
N ALA A 50 3.90 4.90 1.35
CA ALA A 50 4.69 3.95 2.13
C ALA A 50 5.92 4.65 2.71
N HIS A 51 6.33 4.19 3.88
CA HIS A 51 7.57 4.65 4.48
C HIS A 51 8.77 4.09 3.75
N VAL A 52 9.72 4.97 3.49
CA VAL A 52 11.05 4.70 2.96
C VAL A 52 12.08 5.27 3.95
N MET A 53 13.12 4.49 4.22
CA MET A 53 14.01 4.73 5.37
C MET A 53 14.68 6.11 5.37
N LEU A 54 15.10 6.62 4.21
CA LEU A 54 15.88 7.87 4.13
C LEU A 54 15.01 9.10 3.87
N PHE A 55 13.95 8.98 3.06
CA PHE A 55 13.16 10.13 2.63
C PHE A 55 11.76 10.22 3.25
N GLY A 56 11.44 9.41 4.26
CA GLY A 56 10.18 9.53 5.01
C GLY A 56 9.05 8.78 4.33
N ILE A 57 7.97 9.46 3.91
CA ILE A 57 6.86 8.82 3.20
C ILE A 57 6.98 9.14 1.71
N ASN A 58 6.99 8.10 0.89
CA ASN A 58 7.01 8.22 -0.56
C ASN A 58 5.63 7.86 -1.14
N HIS A 59 5.22 8.60 -2.16
CA HIS A 59 3.95 8.37 -2.87
C HIS A 59 4.18 7.57 -4.15
N TYR A 60 3.33 6.57 -4.38
CA TYR A 60 3.32 5.69 -5.53
C TYR A 60 1.94 5.70 -6.19
N ILE A 61 1.90 5.51 -7.50
CA ILE A 61 0.67 5.34 -8.26
C ILE A 61 0.67 4.03 -9.05
N SER A 62 -0.50 3.44 -9.23
CA SER A 62 -0.69 2.25 -10.06
C SER A 62 -2.02 2.27 -10.83
N ARG A 63 -2.05 1.62 -11.98
CA ARG A 63 -3.30 1.37 -12.73
C ARG A 63 -3.97 0.06 -12.33
N ASP A 64 -3.19 -0.92 -11.89
CA ASP A 64 -3.63 -2.31 -11.66
C ASP A 64 -3.45 -2.77 -10.20
N GLY A 65 -2.88 -1.93 -9.32
CA GLY A 65 -2.60 -2.25 -7.92
C GLY A 65 -1.38 -3.16 -7.71
N LEU A 66 -0.69 -3.54 -8.79
CA LEU A 66 0.45 -4.47 -8.75
C LEU A 66 1.74 -3.82 -9.28
N LYS A 67 1.62 -2.92 -10.27
CA LYS A 67 2.74 -2.20 -10.87
C LYS A 67 2.74 -0.75 -10.40
N TRP A 68 3.71 -0.41 -9.57
CA TRP A 68 3.78 0.87 -8.90
C TRP A 68 4.86 1.78 -9.49
N ILE A 69 4.54 3.05 -9.64
CA ILE A 69 5.46 4.09 -10.09
C ILE A 69 5.60 5.10 -8.95
N SER A 70 6.83 5.31 -8.47
CA SER A 70 7.12 6.38 -7.51
C SER A 70 6.81 7.73 -8.15
N THR A 71 6.07 8.57 -7.46
CA THR A 71 5.93 9.97 -7.81
C THR A 71 7.15 10.75 -7.28
N LYS A 72 7.24 12.04 -7.63
CA LYS A 72 8.26 12.94 -7.06
C LYS A 72 7.83 13.54 -5.71
N GLN A 73 6.63 13.21 -5.23
CA GLN A 73 6.06 13.76 -4.01
C GLN A 73 6.48 12.93 -2.80
N ARG A 74 6.97 13.62 -1.77
CA ARG A 74 7.48 13.02 -0.53
C ARG A 74 7.09 13.87 0.65
N ILE A 75 6.83 13.20 1.77
CA ILE A 75 6.66 13.86 3.07
C ILE A 75 7.91 13.53 3.87
N GLU A 76 8.76 14.55 4.04
CA GLU A 76 9.96 14.44 4.86
C GLU A 76 9.55 14.28 6.33
N SER A 77 10.15 13.31 7.05
CA SER A 77 9.90 13.04 8.48
C SER A 77 8.59 12.30 8.86
N GLY A 78 8.21 11.24 8.13
CA GLY A 78 7.10 10.34 8.48
C GLY A 78 7.47 8.85 8.46
N LEU A 79 6.91 8.06 9.40
CA LEU A 79 7.19 6.63 9.58
C LEU A 79 6.02 5.70 9.26
N ARG A 80 4.79 6.07 9.65
CA ARG A 80 3.62 5.21 9.48
C ARG A 80 2.49 6.04 8.88
N PRO A 81 2.37 6.07 7.55
CA PRO A 81 1.31 6.82 6.91
C PRO A 81 -0.05 6.19 7.23
N PHE A 82 -1.04 7.06 7.41
CA PHE A 82 -2.46 6.70 7.52
C PHE A 82 -3.24 7.70 6.67
N ILE A 83 -4.30 7.25 6.01
CA ILE A 83 -5.17 8.10 5.18
C ILE A 83 -6.51 8.18 5.89
N TYR A 84 -7.00 9.40 6.06
CA TYR A 84 -8.33 9.67 6.60
C TYR A 84 -9.06 10.54 5.60
N LYS A 85 -10.25 10.12 5.18
CA LYS A 85 -11.10 10.93 4.31
C LYS A 85 -12.04 11.77 5.15
N GLU A 86 -11.97 13.09 4.99
CA GLU A 86 -12.93 14.04 5.56
C GLU A 86 -13.64 14.76 4.41
N GLU A 87 -14.95 14.59 4.32
CA GLU A 87 -15.77 15.09 3.21
C GLU A 87 -15.24 14.61 1.85
N ASP A 88 -14.65 15.50 1.05
CA ASP A 88 -14.07 15.23 -0.27
C ASP A 88 -12.52 15.33 -0.28
N GLU A 89 -11.90 15.44 0.89
CA GLU A 89 -10.44 15.57 1.07
C GLU A 89 -9.84 14.34 1.79
N TYR A 90 -8.57 14.04 1.50
CA TYR A 90 -7.78 12.92 2.03
C TYR A 90 -6.54 13.38 2.79
#